data_AF-A0A536EZH8-F1
#
_entry.id   AF-A0A536EZH8-F1
#
_cell.length_a   1.000
_cell.length_b   1.000
_cell.length_c   1.000
_cell.angle_alpha   90.00
_cell.angle_beta   90.00
_cell.angle_gamma   90.00
#
_symmetry.space_group_name_H-M   'P 1'
#
loop_
_entity.id
_entity.type
_entity.pdbx_description
1 polymer ?
#
loop_
_entity_poly.entity_id
_entity_poly.type
_entity_poly.pdbx_seq_one_letter_code
_entity_poly.pdbx_strand_id
1 'polypeptide(L)'
;LFGGVTVNPMFWSARRRESLNLLAIYRYHPMFIDADWELWYPHLARDGGPLSLDLFGPASLEGGDVMPIGNGTVLAGFSERTTARMIEEIAGALFSRGAAERVIVALMSKDRAHMHLDTVFTMLDRDTVTAFPAVVESIRAISLRPG
;
A
#
# COMPACT_ATOMS: atom_id res chain seq x y z
N LEU A 1 1.56 4.61 -6.30
CA LEU A 1 0.26 5.27 -6.07
C LEU A 1 0.34 6.70 -6.58
N PHE A 2 -0.36 7.03 -7.67
CA PHE A 2 -0.52 8.40 -8.19
C PHE A 2 0.75 9.28 -8.10
N GLY A 3 1.78 8.98 -8.90
CA GLY A 3 3.03 9.76 -8.92
C GLY A 3 3.99 9.51 -7.74
N GLY A 4 3.70 8.56 -6.86
CA GLY A 4 4.59 8.20 -5.75
C GLY A 4 4.59 6.71 -5.40
N VAL A 5 5.36 6.35 -4.39
CA VAL A 5 5.60 4.98 -3.94
C VAL A 5 5.45 4.85 -2.43
N THR A 6 5.17 3.64 -1.97
CA THR A 6 5.30 3.25 -0.57
C THR A 6 6.44 2.24 -0.46
N VAL A 7 7.31 2.41 0.54
CA VAL A 7 8.28 1.39 0.93
C VAL A 7 7.71 0.69 2.15
N ASN A 8 7.33 -0.56 1.98
CA ASN A 8 6.34 -1.15 2.88
C ASN A 8 6.99 -1.85 4.09
N PRO A 9 6.47 -1.68 5.31
CA PRO A 9 6.83 -2.51 6.45
C PRO A 9 6.20 -3.89 6.30
N MET A 10 7.01 -4.86 5.88
CA MET A 10 6.54 -6.23 5.68
C MET A 10 6.11 -6.86 7.00
N PHE A 11 5.00 -7.61 6.97
CA PHE A 11 4.43 -8.27 8.16
C PHE A 11 5.46 -9.18 8.85
N TRP A 12 6.01 -10.14 8.10
CA TRP A 12 7.03 -11.06 8.60
C TRP A 12 8.41 -10.41 8.67
N SER A 13 9.06 -10.55 9.81
CA SER A 13 10.39 -9.99 10.09
C SER A 13 11.44 -10.40 9.05
N ALA A 14 11.38 -11.63 8.54
CA ALA A 14 12.29 -12.14 7.51
C ALA A 14 12.30 -11.29 6.23
N ARG A 15 11.17 -10.66 5.88
CA ARG A 15 11.00 -9.85 4.66
C ARG A 15 11.31 -8.37 4.86
N ARG A 16 11.41 -7.88 6.10
CA ARG A 16 11.58 -6.43 6.38
C ARG A 16 12.85 -5.83 5.80
N ARG A 17 13.89 -6.63 5.59
CA ARG A 17 15.14 -6.17 4.96
C ARG A 17 14.98 -5.86 3.47
N GLU A 18 13.98 -6.44 2.79
CA GLU A 18 13.65 -6.12 1.39
C GLU A 18 13.35 -4.62 1.25
N SER A 19 12.64 -4.05 2.22
CA SER A 19 12.24 -2.64 2.26
C SER A 19 13.44 -1.69 2.36
N LEU A 20 14.50 -2.08 3.07
CA LEU A 20 15.73 -1.27 3.15
C LEU A 20 16.47 -1.23 1.82
N ASN A 21 16.51 -2.35 1.09
CA ASN A 21 17.11 -2.40 -0.24
C ASN A 21 16.34 -1.48 -1.21
N LEU A 22 15.00 -1.53 -1.16
CA LEU A 22 14.16 -0.69 -2.01
C LEU A 22 14.32 0.80 -1.68
N LEU A 23 14.37 1.16 -0.39
CA LEU A 23 14.60 2.55 0.03
C LEU A 23 15.97 3.06 -0.40
N ALA A 24 17.01 2.22 -0.31
CA ALA A 24 18.35 2.58 -0.78
C ALA A 24 18.36 2.87 -2.30
N ILE A 25 17.66 2.05 -3.09
CA ILE A 25 17.51 2.28 -4.53
C ILE A 25 16.82 3.62 -4.79
N TYR A 26 15.67 3.89 -4.16
CA TYR A 26 14.94 5.14 -4.38
C TYR A 26 15.71 6.39 -3.94
N ARG A 27 16.55 6.29 -2.91
CA ARG A 27 17.35 7.42 -2.42
C ARG A 27 18.60 7.72 -3.25
N TYR A 28 19.30 6.69 -3.72
CA TYR A 28 20.66 6.85 -4.21
C TYR A 28 20.85 6.50 -5.68
N HIS A 29 19.92 5.77 -6.29
CA HIS A 29 20.07 5.39 -7.69
C HIS A 29 19.77 6.60 -8.60
N PRO A 30 20.62 6.92 -9.60
CA PRO A 30 20.47 8.10 -10.46
C PRO A 30 19.12 8.19 -11.18
N MET A 31 18.48 7.05 -11.44
CA MET A 31 17.15 6.99 -12.05
C MET A 31 16.04 7.60 -11.17
N PHE A 32 16.24 7.69 -9.84
CA PHE A 32 15.20 8.09 -8.90
C PHE A 32 15.54 9.34 -8.09
N ILE A 33 16.81 9.61 -7.83
CA ILE A 33 17.22 10.69 -6.91
C ILE A 33 16.72 12.07 -7.34
N ASP A 34 16.81 12.39 -8.63
CA ASP A 34 16.40 13.67 -9.21
C ASP A 34 15.02 13.61 -9.89
N ALA A 35 14.32 12.47 -9.79
CA ALA A 35 13.00 12.30 -10.40
C ALA A 35 11.91 12.97 -9.55
N ASP A 36 10.86 13.44 -10.23
CA ASP A 36 9.68 14.02 -9.60
C ASP A 36 8.70 12.92 -9.17
N TRP A 37 8.78 12.53 -7.90
CA TRP A 37 7.92 11.52 -7.30
C TRP A 37 7.81 11.69 -5.78
N GLU A 38 6.76 11.10 -5.22
CA GLU A 38 6.45 11.19 -3.79
C GLU A 38 6.70 9.91 -3.00
N LEU A 39 7.26 10.03 -1.79
CA LEU A 39 7.36 8.91 -0.84
C LEU A 39 6.19 8.96 0.14
N TRP A 40 5.18 8.14 -0.12
CA TRP A 40 3.99 8.05 0.71
C TRP A 40 4.23 7.33 2.04
N TYR A 41 5.25 6.48 2.17
CA TYR A 41 5.65 5.89 3.45
C TYR A 41 7.04 5.22 3.31
N PRO A 42 7.91 5.25 4.33
CA PRO A 42 7.82 6.06 5.55
C PRO A 42 8.04 7.54 5.22
N HIS A 43 7.21 8.42 5.78
CA HIS A 43 7.24 9.85 5.50
C HIS A 43 8.60 10.46 5.79
N LEU A 44 9.03 11.43 4.97
CA LEU A 44 10.29 12.18 5.11
C LEU A 44 11.56 11.33 4.94
N ALA A 45 11.43 10.02 4.76
CA ALA A 45 12.57 9.15 4.49
C ALA A 45 13.10 9.32 3.06
N ARG A 46 12.58 10.23 2.23
CA ARG A 46 13.22 10.56 0.95
C ARG A 46 14.43 11.46 1.14
N ASP A 47 14.32 12.43 2.06
CA ASP A 47 15.23 13.57 2.16
C ASP A 47 16.47 13.30 3.04
N GLY A 48 16.62 12.07 3.56
CA GLY A 48 17.80 11.64 4.30
C GLY A 48 17.48 10.77 5.54
N GLY A 49 18.43 10.73 6.47
CA GLY A 49 18.34 9.93 7.71
C GLY A 49 18.88 8.50 7.56
N PRO A 50 18.99 7.74 8.67
CA PRO A 50 19.58 6.41 8.66
C PRO A 50 18.74 5.43 7.85
N LEU A 51 19.38 4.60 7.02
CA LEU A 51 18.75 3.40 6.44
C LEU A 51 18.67 2.31 7.51
N SER A 52 17.68 2.41 8.41
CA SER A 52 17.44 1.41 9.45
C SER A 52 15.99 0.98 9.48
N LEU A 53 15.75 -0.17 10.13
CA LEU A 53 14.40 -0.68 10.35
C LEU A 53 13.58 0.22 11.30
N ASP A 54 14.22 1.13 12.03
CA ASP A 54 13.55 2.05 12.96
C ASP A 54 12.73 3.12 12.24
N LEU A 55 12.95 3.31 10.93
CA LEU A 55 12.10 4.12 10.07
C LEU A 55 10.67 3.58 9.96
N PHE A 56 10.47 2.30 10.29
CA PHE A 56 9.20 1.61 10.14
C PHE A 56 8.53 1.44 11.50
N GLY A 57 7.28 1.92 11.62
CA GLY A 57 6.43 1.66 12.77
C GLY A 57 5.97 0.20 12.88
N PRO A 58 5.15 -0.13 13.89
CA PRO A 58 4.64 -1.49 14.11
C PRO A 58 3.53 -1.90 13.13
N ALA A 59 3.01 -0.94 12.36
CA ALA A 59 1.99 -1.20 11.35
C ALA A 59 2.63 -1.86 10.12
N SER A 60 1.89 -2.71 9.41
CA SER A 60 2.39 -3.45 8.26
C SER A 60 1.53 -3.22 7.02
N LEU A 61 2.17 -3.32 5.86
CA LEU A 61 1.50 -3.37 4.56
C LEU A 61 2.32 -4.22 3.62
N GLU A 62 1.66 -4.96 2.75
CA GLU A 62 2.28 -5.65 1.63
C GLU A 62 1.70 -5.15 0.30
N GLY A 63 2.52 -5.16 -0.76
CA GLY A 63 2.15 -4.54 -2.03
C GLY A 63 0.90 -5.15 -2.69
N GLY A 64 0.65 -6.45 -2.49
CA GLY A 64 -0.50 -7.15 -3.05
C GLY A 64 -1.86 -6.68 -2.51
N ASP A 65 -1.86 -5.94 -1.39
CA ASP A 65 -3.07 -5.36 -0.82
C ASP A 65 -3.40 -3.96 -1.38
N VAL A 66 -2.54 -3.35 -2.20
CA VAL A 66 -2.75 -1.95 -2.63
C VAL A 66 -2.84 -1.85 -4.14
N MET A 67 -3.98 -1.35 -4.64
CA MET A 67 -4.23 -1.21 -6.08
C MET A 67 -4.69 0.22 -6.41
N PRO A 68 -3.87 1.03 -7.11
CA PRO A 68 -4.32 2.31 -7.64
C PRO A 68 -5.20 2.08 -8.88
N ILE A 69 -6.52 2.02 -8.70
CA ILE A 69 -7.48 1.65 -9.76
C ILE A 69 -7.89 2.83 -10.68
N GLY A 70 -7.31 4.01 -10.47
CA GLY A 70 -7.62 5.21 -11.25
C GLY A 70 -8.74 6.06 -10.65
N ASN A 71 -9.08 7.17 -11.33
CA ASN A 71 -10.08 8.15 -10.89
C ASN A 71 -9.91 8.57 -9.41
N GLY A 72 -8.67 8.89 -9.02
CA GLY A 72 -8.33 9.26 -7.64
C GLY A 72 -8.63 8.18 -6.59
N THR A 73 -8.85 6.93 -6.99
CA THR A 73 -9.28 5.83 -6.11
C THR A 73 -8.19 4.77 -5.93
N VAL A 74 -7.98 4.36 -4.68
CA VAL A 74 -7.12 3.22 -4.31
C VAL A 74 -7.97 2.14 -3.65
N LEU A 75 -7.79 0.88 -4.04
CA LEU A 75 -8.26 -0.26 -3.25
C LEU A 75 -7.17 -0.65 -2.25
N ALA A 76 -7.56 -0.91 -1.00
CA ALA A 76 -6.67 -1.35 0.06
C ALA A 76 -7.24 -2.59 0.76
N GLY A 77 -6.54 -3.72 0.69
CA GLY A 77 -6.87 -4.92 1.46
C GLY A 77 -6.52 -4.73 2.93
N PHE A 78 -7.51 -4.85 3.81
CA PHE A 78 -7.27 -5.07 5.23
C PHE A 78 -7.23 -6.59 5.46
N SER A 79 -6.02 -7.11 5.64
CA SER A 79 -5.71 -8.54 5.58
C SER A 79 -4.91 -8.99 6.82
N GLU A 80 -4.44 -10.24 6.83
CA GLU A 80 -3.46 -10.70 7.83
C GLU A 80 -2.13 -9.92 7.73
N ARG A 81 -1.79 -9.42 6.52
CA ARG A 81 -0.50 -8.79 6.22
C ARG A 81 -0.52 -7.28 6.23
N THR A 82 -1.69 -6.67 6.01
CA THR A 82 -1.86 -5.22 5.97
C THR A 82 -2.79 -4.75 7.07
N THR A 83 -2.30 -3.88 7.96
CA THR A 83 -3.06 -3.39 9.11
C THR A 83 -3.89 -2.17 8.78
N ALA A 84 -5.05 -2.01 9.44
CA ALA A 84 -5.92 -0.85 9.27
C ALA A 84 -5.18 0.48 9.55
N ARG A 85 -4.31 0.50 10.57
CA ARG A 85 -3.48 1.67 10.87
C ARG A 85 -2.60 2.09 9.69
N MET A 86 -1.97 1.15 8.99
CA MET A 86 -1.12 1.48 7.84
C MET A 86 -1.95 2.01 6.67
N ILE A 87 -3.15 1.46 6.48
CA ILE A 87 -4.09 1.96 5.47
C ILE A 87 -4.49 3.41 5.78
N GLU A 88 -4.79 3.73 7.04
CA GLU A 88 -5.09 5.10 7.47
C GLU A 88 -3.91 6.05 7.29
N GLU A 89 -2.69 5.65 7.65
CA GLU A 89 -1.49 6.46 7.47
C GLU A 89 -1.26 6.79 5.98
N ILE A 90 -1.34 5.80 5.09
CA ILE A 90 -1.20 6.01 3.65
C ILE A 90 -2.37 6.82 3.08
N ALA A 91 -3.61 6.56 3.51
CA ALA A 91 -4.77 7.33 3.07
C ALA A 91 -4.62 8.81 3.45
N GLY A 92 -4.24 9.10 4.70
CA GLY A 92 -3.99 10.47 5.17
C GLY A 92 -2.89 11.17 4.35
N ALA A 93 -1.83 10.45 4.00
CA ALA A 93 -0.77 10.98 3.16
C ALA A 93 -1.23 11.31 1.74
N LEU A 94 -1.97 10.41 1.10
CA LEU A 94 -2.52 10.60 -0.23
C LEU A 94 -3.52 11.76 -0.24
N PHE A 95 -4.40 11.83 0.76
CA PHE A 95 -5.42 12.86 0.89
C PHE A 95 -4.81 14.25 1.17
N SER A 96 -3.83 14.34 2.09
CA SER A 96 -3.20 15.62 2.44
C SER A 96 -2.46 16.28 1.28
N ARG A 97 -2.01 15.50 0.29
CA ARG A 97 -1.37 16.00 -0.94
C ARG A 97 -2.29 16.00 -2.17
N GLY A 98 -3.57 15.68 -2.00
CA GLY A 98 -4.53 15.62 -3.11
C GLY A 98 -4.24 14.53 -4.16
N ALA A 99 -3.43 13.53 -3.82
CA ALA A 99 -3.06 12.45 -4.74
C ALA A 99 -4.17 11.41 -4.93
N ALA A 100 -5.08 11.28 -3.95
CA ALA A 100 -6.27 10.46 -4.04
C ALA A 100 -7.47 11.20 -3.44
N GLU A 101 -8.67 10.83 -3.87
CA GLU A 101 -9.95 11.33 -3.37
C GLU A 101 -10.74 10.25 -2.62
N ARG A 102 -10.31 8.99 -2.76
CA ARG A 102 -10.99 7.84 -2.19
C ARG A 102 -10.04 6.69 -1.93
N VAL A 103 -10.15 6.06 -0.76
CA VAL A 103 -9.56 4.76 -0.49
C VAL A 103 -10.69 3.80 -0.12
N ILE A 104 -10.86 2.72 -0.88
CA ILE A 104 -11.84 1.66 -0.60
C ILE A 104 -11.10 0.53 0.10
N VAL A 105 -11.41 0.35 1.38
CA VAL A 105 -10.84 -0.69 2.22
C VAL A 105 -11.67 -1.96 2.08
N ALA A 106 -11.07 -3.02 1.57
CA ALA A 106 -11.63 -4.36 1.51
C ALA A 106 -11.32 -5.10 2.82
N LEU A 107 -12.32 -5.22 3.70
CA LEU A 107 -12.19 -5.99 4.93
C LEU A 107 -12.22 -7.49 4.61
N MET A 108 -11.04 -8.11 4.55
CA MET A 108 -10.91 -9.54 4.29
C MET A 108 -11.01 -10.34 5.59
N SER A 109 -11.55 -11.56 5.52
CA SER A 109 -11.55 -12.47 6.67
C SER A 109 -10.11 -12.85 7.02
N LYS A 110 -9.86 -13.18 8.30
CA LYS A 110 -8.53 -13.62 8.77
C LYS A 110 -8.19 -15.06 8.38
N ASP A 111 -8.88 -15.63 7.40
CA ASP A 111 -8.58 -16.98 6.93
C ASP A 111 -7.23 -16.98 6.20
N ARG A 112 -6.27 -17.70 6.78
CA ARG A 112 -4.87 -17.77 6.33
C ARG A 112 -4.68 -18.24 4.89
N ALA A 113 -5.74 -18.71 4.23
CA ALA A 113 -5.69 -19.19 2.85
C ALA A 113 -5.43 -18.07 1.83
N HIS A 114 -5.76 -16.82 2.15
CA HIS A 114 -5.66 -15.68 1.22
C HIS A 114 -4.83 -14.55 1.82
N MET A 115 -3.61 -14.40 1.32
CA MET A 115 -2.61 -13.51 1.93
C MET A 115 -2.86 -12.04 1.63
N HIS A 116 -3.38 -11.71 0.44
CA HIS A 116 -3.59 -10.34 -0.02
C HIS A 116 -4.80 -10.22 -0.95
N LEU A 117 -5.27 -8.98 -1.19
CA LEU A 117 -6.38 -8.68 -2.09
C LEU A 117 -6.15 -9.17 -3.53
N ASP A 118 -4.93 -8.99 -4.08
CA ASP A 118 -4.58 -9.42 -5.45
C ASP A 118 -4.79 -10.93 -5.69
N THR A 119 -4.64 -11.76 -4.67
CA THR A 119 -4.83 -13.21 -4.78
C THR A 119 -6.28 -13.63 -4.98
N VAL A 120 -7.24 -12.75 -4.69
CA VAL A 120 -8.68 -13.04 -4.76
C VAL A 120 -9.45 -12.06 -5.64
N PHE A 121 -8.85 -10.93 -6.01
CA PHE A 121 -9.46 -9.92 -6.86
C PHE A 121 -8.37 -9.19 -7.65
N THR A 122 -8.41 -9.24 -8.98
CA THR A 122 -7.44 -8.54 -9.84
C THR A 122 -8.14 -7.86 -11.02
N MET A 123 -7.83 -6.59 -11.25
CA MET A 123 -8.28 -5.86 -12.44
C MET A 123 -7.55 -6.38 -13.69
N LEU A 124 -8.30 -6.78 -14.72
CA LEU A 124 -7.74 -7.21 -16.01
C LEU A 124 -7.84 -6.12 -17.08
N ASP A 125 -8.93 -5.36 -17.06
CA ASP A 125 -9.21 -4.25 -17.98
C ASP A 125 -10.08 -3.20 -17.26
N ARG A 126 -10.45 -2.13 -17.97
CA ARG A 126 -11.26 -1.01 -17.47
C ARG A 126 -12.50 -1.43 -16.68
N ASP A 127 -13.18 -2.47 -17.13
CA ASP A 127 -14.45 -2.97 -16.57
C ASP A 127 -14.44 -4.49 -16.36
N THR A 128 -13.27 -5.12 -16.41
CA THR A 128 -13.11 -6.58 -16.30
C THR A 128 -12.17 -6.94 -15.16
N VAL A 129 -12.57 -7.91 -14.33
CA VAL A 129 -11.79 -8.40 -13.18
C VAL A 129 -11.80 -9.93 -13.13
N THR A 130 -10.74 -10.53 -12.56
CA THR A 130 -10.84 -11.88 -11.99
C THR A 130 -11.20 -11.78 -10.52
N ALA A 131 -12.04 -12.69 -10.06
CA ALA A 131 -12.45 -12.77 -8.67
C ALA A 131 -12.49 -14.24 -8.22
N PHE A 132 -12.20 -14.48 -6.94
CA PHE A 132 -12.49 -15.74 -6.25
C PHE A 132 -13.77 -15.57 -5.43
N PRO A 133 -14.95 -16.02 -5.93
CA PRO A 133 -16.24 -15.63 -5.35
C PRO A 133 -16.39 -16.01 -3.88
N ALA A 134 -15.88 -17.19 -3.49
CA ALA A 134 -15.97 -17.69 -2.12
C ALA A 134 -15.36 -16.75 -1.07
N VAL A 135 -14.41 -15.90 -1.47
CA VAL A 135 -13.84 -14.85 -0.59
C VAL A 135 -14.48 -13.51 -0.87
N VAL A 136 -14.52 -13.10 -2.14
CA VAL A 136 -14.95 -11.74 -2.54
C VAL A 136 -16.38 -11.42 -2.09
N GLU A 137 -17.29 -12.38 -2.13
CA GLU A 137 -18.69 -12.19 -1.72
C GLU A 137 -18.84 -11.92 -0.22
N SER A 138 -17.85 -12.30 0.60
CA SER A 138 -17.83 -12.05 2.05
C SER A 138 -17.16 -10.74 2.44
N ILE A 139 -16.48 -10.08 1.50
CA ILE A 139 -15.72 -8.86 1.77
C ILE A 139 -16.68 -7.71 2.04
N ARG A 140 -16.48 -7.03 3.17
CA ARG A 140 -17.13 -5.74 3.43
C ARG A 140 -16.22 -4.61 2.97
N ALA A 141 -16.74 -3.72 2.13
CA ALA A 141 -16.02 -2.52 1.71
C ALA A 141 -16.32 -1.33 2.64
N ILE A 142 -15.28 -0.59 3.04
CA ILE A 142 -15.38 0.71 3.73
C ILE A 142 -14.76 1.78 2.83
N SER A 143 -15.45 2.90 2.64
CA SER A 143 -14.97 3.99 1.79
C SER A 143 -14.44 5.14 2.64
N LEU A 144 -13.13 5.35 2.64
CA LEU A 144 -12.48 6.52 3.21
C LEU A 144 -12.47 7.66 2.18
N ARG A 145 -12.65 8.89 2.65
CA ARG A 145 -12.62 10.13 1.86
C ARG A 145 -11.88 11.22 2.66
N PRO A 146 -11.29 12.23 2.00
CA PRO A 146 -10.75 13.41 2.68
C PRO A 146 -11.88 14.18 3.38
N GLY A 147 -11.64 14.68 4.60
CA GLY A 147 -12.61 15.41 5.42
C GLY A 147 -12.53 15.01 6.88
#